data_AF-A0A918NPS2-F1
#
_entry.id   AF-A0A918NPS2-F1
#
_cell.length_a   1.000
_cell.length_b   1.000
_cell.length_c   1.000
_cell.angle_alpha   90.00
_cell.angle_beta   90.00
_cell.angle_gamma   90.00
#
_symmetry.space_group_name_H-M   'P 1'
#
loop_
_entity.id
_entity.type
_entity.pdbx_description
1 polymer ?
#
loop_
_entity_poly.entity_id
_entity_poly.type
_entity_poly.pdbx_seq_one_letter_code
_entity_poly.pdbx_strand_id
1 'polypeptide(L)'
;MRIGELAGVVGVTTRAVRHYHRVGLLPEPPRQPNGYREYSLRHAVELARVRRLTELGLSLDEVRDVVAGDADRDLAEVLAELDADLARQEEDIRQRRLRLAQLLRSARQGEGLPAEAPVSPELAALFEHMARASAGLPGPEPAMAVRERELLALLETGSADGHRAWLDTLLGALQSDPGALVRAYEVYGLLDELAEAPEDDPRVEEAARAVAGSIPEEALRAMPVPEEWDEQAAGRGFTGALLAEFSPAQAAVVRRAVRLLRERGR
;
A
#
# COMPACT_ATOMS: atom_id res chain seq x y z
N MET A 1 37.96 -38.17 2.01
CA MET A 1 37.66 -37.27 0.87
C MET A 1 38.45 -35.98 1.00
N ARG A 2 38.94 -35.41 -0.10
CA ARG A 2 39.49 -34.05 -0.16
C ARG A 2 38.37 -33.01 -0.25
N ILE A 3 38.70 -31.73 -0.05
CA ILE A 3 37.71 -30.63 -0.09
C ILE A 3 36.95 -30.56 -1.42
N GLY A 4 37.62 -30.88 -2.55
CA GLY A 4 36.98 -30.92 -3.86
C GLY A 4 35.94 -32.03 -3.97
N GLU A 5 36.26 -33.22 -3.47
CA GLU A 5 35.33 -34.36 -3.44
C GLU A 5 34.15 -34.10 -2.49
N LEU A 6 34.41 -33.52 -1.30
CA LEU A 6 33.36 -33.12 -0.36
C LEU A 6 32.39 -32.11 -1.02
N ALA A 7 32.94 -31.08 -1.65
CA ALA A 7 32.17 -30.07 -2.34
C ALA A 7 31.35 -30.67 -3.49
N GLY A 8 31.93 -31.58 -4.26
CA GLY A 8 31.26 -32.31 -5.34
C GLY A 8 30.10 -33.18 -4.85
N VAL A 9 30.30 -33.96 -3.77
CA VAL A 9 29.25 -34.80 -3.19
C VAL A 9 28.04 -33.98 -2.73
N VAL A 10 28.28 -32.82 -2.13
CA VAL A 10 27.20 -31.96 -1.62
C VAL A 10 26.69 -30.96 -2.66
N GLY A 11 27.32 -30.86 -3.83
CA GLY A 11 26.92 -29.94 -4.90
C GLY A 11 27.17 -28.46 -4.56
N VAL A 12 28.23 -28.16 -3.82
CA VAL A 12 28.66 -26.79 -3.50
C VAL A 12 30.05 -26.50 -4.07
N THR A 13 30.48 -25.24 -4.04
CA THR A 13 31.85 -24.90 -4.44
C THR A 13 32.83 -25.13 -3.29
N THR A 14 34.10 -25.41 -3.60
CA THR A 14 35.16 -25.45 -2.57
C THR A 14 35.32 -24.10 -1.86
N ARG A 15 34.98 -23.00 -2.51
CA ARG A 15 34.91 -21.66 -1.91
C ARG A 15 33.82 -21.59 -0.84
N ALA A 16 32.64 -22.15 -1.08
CA ALA A 16 31.56 -22.22 -0.09
C ALA A 16 31.98 -23.06 1.13
N VAL A 17 32.60 -24.22 0.93
CA VAL A 17 33.11 -25.04 2.05
C VAL A 17 34.11 -24.27 2.91
N ARG A 18 35.07 -23.55 2.29
CA ARG A 18 36.02 -22.70 3.03
C ARG A 18 35.34 -21.53 3.74
N HIS A 19 34.26 -21.00 3.17
CA HIS A 19 33.49 -19.94 3.80
C HIS A 19 32.77 -20.46 5.04
N TYR A 20 32.07 -21.59 4.95
CA TYR A 20 31.37 -22.22 6.08
C TYR A 20 32.32 -22.60 7.21
N HIS A 21 33.53 -23.08 6.90
CA HIS A 21 34.56 -23.25 7.91
C HIS A 21 34.93 -21.94 8.62
N ARG A 22 35.13 -20.85 7.86
CA ARG A 22 35.52 -19.55 8.41
C ARG A 22 34.45 -18.94 9.32
N VAL A 23 33.18 -19.11 8.98
CA VAL A 23 32.05 -18.58 9.77
C VAL A 23 31.56 -19.56 10.85
N GLY A 24 32.28 -20.66 11.06
CA GLY A 24 31.99 -21.63 12.13
C GLY A 24 30.81 -22.57 11.86
N LEU A 25 30.27 -22.59 10.65
CA LEU A 25 29.13 -23.44 10.26
C LEU A 25 29.48 -24.91 10.02
N LEU A 26 30.74 -25.18 9.69
CA LEU A 26 31.25 -26.54 9.48
C LEU A 26 32.57 -26.65 10.23
N PRO A 27 32.74 -27.61 11.16
CA PRO A 27 34.01 -27.79 11.85
C PRO A 27 35.12 -28.17 10.86
N GLU A 28 36.29 -27.56 11.01
CA GLU A 28 37.46 -27.91 10.22
C GLU A 28 38.10 -29.20 10.75
N PRO A 29 38.25 -30.27 9.95
CA PRO A 29 39.00 -31.43 10.37
C PRO A 29 40.49 -31.09 10.54
N PRO A 30 41.20 -31.81 11.43
CA PRO A 30 42.63 -31.61 11.62
C PRO A 30 43.41 -31.88 10.33
N ARG A 31 44.56 -31.23 10.19
CA ARG A 31 45.48 -31.53 9.10
C ARG A 31 46.21 -32.84 9.39
N GLN A 32 46.25 -33.72 8.39
CA GLN A 32 47.05 -34.93 8.40
C GLN A 32 48.56 -34.58 8.32
N PRO A 33 49.47 -35.51 8.63
CA PRO A 33 50.93 -35.30 8.54
C PRO A 33 51.43 -34.84 7.16
N ASN A 34 50.68 -35.16 6.10
CA ASN A 34 50.95 -34.70 4.73
C ASN A 34 50.47 -33.25 4.45
N GLY A 35 49.99 -32.52 5.46
CA GLY A 35 49.53 -31.14 5.38
C GLY A 35 48.12 -30.94 4.86
N TYR A 36 47.46 -32.01 4.38
CA TYR A 36 46.11 -31.96 3.83
C TYR A 36 45.03 -32.26 4.87
N ARG A 37 43.82 -31.75 4.63
CA ARG A 37 42.62 -32.14 5.39
C ARG A 37 41.95 -33.35 4.77
N GLU A 38 41.33 -34.17 5.60
CA GLU A 38 40.50 -35.29 5.19
C GLU A 38 39.09 -35.15 5.76
N TYR A 39 38.12 -35.23 4.87
CA TYR A 39 36.70 -35.17 5.18
C TYR A 39 36.10 -36.56 5.12
N SER A 40 35.36 -36.89 6.18
CA SER A 40 34.55 -38.10 6.30
C SER A 40 33.13 -37.88 5.76
N LEU A 41 32.36 -38.97 5.64
CA LEU A 41 30.94 -38.90 5.26
C LEU A 41 30.11 -38.04 6.23
N ARG A 42 30.47 -38.02 7.52
CA ARG A 42 29.82 -37.16 8.53
C ARG A 42 29.93 -35.67 8.16
N HIS A 43 31.10 -35.21 7.70
CA HIS A 43 31.25 -33.83 7.24
C HIS A 43 30.38 -33.54 6.00
N ALA A 44 30.17 -34.53 5.13
CA ALA A 44 29.25 -34.38 4.00
C ALA A 44 27.79 -34.29 4.45
N VAL A 45 27.38 -35.07 5.45
CA VAL A 45 26.02 -34.99 6.03
C VAL A 45 25.79 -33.62 6.69
N GLU A 46 26.75 -33.13 7.47
CA GLU A 46 26.69 -31.81 8.12
C GLU A 46 26.64 -30.68 7.09
N LEU A 47 27.53 -30.71 6.09
CA LEU A 47 27.54 -29.73 5.00
C LEU A 47 26.23 -29.77 4.18
N ALA A 48 25.66 -30.95 3.95
CA ALA A 48 24.39 -31.10 3.26
C ALA A 48 23.22 -30.55 4.10
N ARG A 49 23.27 -30.67 5.43
CA ARG A 49 22.30 -30.05 6.33
C ARG A 49 22.37 -28.52 6.26
N VAL A 50 23.57 -27.95 6.35
CA VAL A 50 23.80 -26.51 6.21
C VAL A 50 23.23 -26.02 4.87
N ARG A 51 23.57 -26.70 3.76
CA ARG A 51 23.09 -26.35 2.43
C ARG A 51 21.55 -26.32 2.36
N ARG A 52 20.88 -27.38 2.80
CA ARG A 52 19.41 -27.46 2.74
C ARG A 52 18.73 -26.35 3.53
N LEU A 53 19.24 -26.01 4.72
CA LEU A 53 18.69 -24.94 5.54
C LEU A 53 18.91 -23.56 4.89
N THR A 54 20.09 -23.32 4.31
CA THR A 54 20.32 -22.07 3.57
C THR A 54 19.47 -21.96 2.29
N GLU A 55 19.15 -23.08 1.64
CA GLU A 55 18.28 -23.10 0.45
C GLU A 55 16.81 -22.80 0.79
N LEU A 56 16.38 -23.03 2.04
CA LEU A 56 15.06 -22.62 2.52
C LEU A 56 14.96 -21.11 2.79
N GLY A 57 16.09 -20.40 2.84
CA GLY A 57 16.13 -18.96 3.09
C GLY A 57 16.64 -18.55 4.47
N LEU A 58 17.05 -19.51 5.32
CA LEU A 58 17.67 -19.18 6.60
C LEU A 58 19.02 -18.45 6.38
N SER A 59 19.26 -17.44 7.20
CA SER A 59 20.55 -16.78 7.29
C SER A 59 21.63 -17.73 7.84
N LEU A 60 22.90 -17.44 7.53
CA LEU A 60 24.02 -18.24 8.04
C LEU A 60 24.12 -18.22 9.57
N ASP A 61 23.59 -17.19 10.22
CA ASP A 61 23.54 -17.08 11.68
C ASP A 61 22.50 -18.04 12.26
N GLU A 62 21.27 -18.05 11.74
CA GLU A 62 20.22 -18.99 12.16
C GLU A 62 20.63 -20.45 11.91
N VAL A 63 21.26 -20.73 10.76
CA VAL A 63 21.77 -22.08 10.47
C VAL A 63 22.85 -22.49 11.48
N ARG A 64 23.69 -21.56 11.93
CA ARG A 64 24.73 -21.86 12.92
C ARG A 64 24.13 -22.23 14.25
N ASP A 65 23.15 -21.48 14.73
CA ASP A 65 22.50 -21.72 16.01
C ASP A 65 21.80 -23.08 16.01
N VAL A 66 21.11 -23.41 14.91
CA VAL A 66 20.45 -24.71 14.66
C VAL A 66 21.43 -25.89 14.55
N VAL A 67 22.63 -25.65 14.01
CA VAL A 67 23.65 -26.70 13.79
C VAL A 67 24.48 -26.95 15.03
N ALA A 68 24.78 -25.92 15.81
CA ALA A 68 25.51 -26.03 17.06
C ALA A 68 24.70 -26.76 18.15
N GLY A 69 23.36 -26.74 18.06
CA GLY A 69 22.50 -27.23 19.14
C GLY A 69 22.50 -26.31 20.36
N ASP A 70 23.08 -25.12 20.20
CA ASP A 70 23.19 -24.05 21.20
C ASP A 70 22.01 -23.04 21.07
N ALA A 71 21.02 -23.34 20.23
CA ALA A 71 19.88 -22.45 20.07
C ALA A 71 18.98 -22.51 21.31
N ASP A 72 18.76 -21.35 21.94
CA ASP A 72 17.67 -21.12 22.91
C ASP A 72 16.27 -21.32 22.26
N ARG A 73 16.20 -21.41 20.92
CA ARG A 73 14.99 -21.63 20.12
C ARG A 73 15.04 -22.98 19.38
N ASP A 74 13.90 -23.67 19.31
CA ASP A 74 13.79 -24.95 18.60
C ASP A 74 13.88 -24.72 17.07
N LEU A 75 14.50 -25.65 16.33
CA LEU A 75 14.50 -25.64 14.86
C LEU A 75 13.06 -25.58 14.31
N ALA A 76 12.11 -26.25 14.97
CA ALA A 76 10.72 -26.18 14.59
C ALA A 76 10.15 -24.75 14.64
N GLU A 77 10.57 -23.96 15.63
CA GLU A 77 10.14 -22.56 15.80
C GLU A 77 10.70 -21.67 14.68
N VAL A 78 12.01 -21.77 14.40
CA VAL A 78 12.66 -21.03 13.31
C VAL A 78 12.04 -21.36 11.95
N LEU A 79 11.72 -22.64 11.70
CA LEU A 79 11.07 -23.06 10.46
C LEU A 79 9.61 -22.55 10.36
N ALA A 80 8.89 -22.48 11.48
CA ALA A 80 7.54 -21.94 11.52
C ALA A 80 7.52 -20.41 11.28
N GLU A 81 8.48 -19.68 11.84
CA GLU A 81 8.68 -18.25 11.55
C GLU A 81 8.96 -18.04 10.06
N LEU A 82 9.88 -18.82 9.47
CA LEU A 82 10.17 -18.73 8.04
C LEU A 82 8.95 -19.03 7.16
N ASP A 83 8.17 -20.07 7.49
CA ASP A 83 6.94 -20.42 6.76
C ASP A 83 5.92 -19.27 6.81
N ALA A 84 5.71 -18.69 7.98
CA ALA A 84 4.85 -17.53 8.14
C ALA A 84 5.34 -16.32 7.33
N ASP A 85 6.65 -16.10 7.26
CA ASP A 85 7.27 -15.02 6.48
C ASP A 85 7.08 -15.24 4.98
N LEU A 86 7.30 -16.46 4.50
CA LEU A 86 7.06 -16.84 3.11
C LEU A 86 5.59 -16.69 2.73
N ALA A 87 4.66 -17.12 3.60
CA ALA A 87 3.23 -16.94 3.37
C ALA A 87 2.84 -15.46 3.24
N ARG A 88 3.43 -14.57 4.06
CA ARG A 88 3.23 -13.11 3.93
C ARG A 88 3.79 -12.59 2.61
N GLN A 89 4.96 -13.04 2.18
CA GLN A 89 5.55 -12.65 0.90
C GLN A 89 4.72 -13.13 -0.29
N GLU A 90 4.18 -14.34 -0.25
CA GLU A 90 3.30 -14.89 -1.28
C GLU A 90 2.03 -14.04 -1.44
N GLU A 91 1.41 -13.66 -0.33
CA GLU A 91 0.23 -12.80 -0.34
C GLU A 91 0.56 -11.41 -0.91
N ASP A 92 1.67 -10.81 -0.50
CA ASP A 92 2.18 -9.55 -1.03
C ASP A 92 2.39 -9.60 -2.56
N ILE A 93 3.04 -10.66 -3.03
CA ILE A 93 3.28 -10.89 -4.46
C ILE A 93 1.95 -11.07 -5.20
N ARG A 94 1.02 -11.83 -4.63
CA ARG A 94 -0.32 -12.04 -5.21
C ARG A 94 -1.06 -10.71 -5.38
N GLN A 95 -1.06 -9.85 -4.37
CA GLN A 95 -1.69 -8.54 -4.42
C GLN A 95 -1.05 -7.63 -5.48
N ARG A 96 0.29 -7.59 -5.55
CA ARG A 96 1.01 -6.82 -6.58
C ARG A 96 0.69 -7.33 -7.99
N ARG A 97 0.57 -8.64 -8.19
CA ARG A 97 0.20 -9.23 -9.48
C ARG A 97 -1.24 -8.92 -9.89
N LEU A 98 -2.18 -8.85 -8.95
CA LEU A 98 -3.56 -8.44 -9.22
C LEU A 98 -3.63 -6.99 -9.70
N ARG A 99 -2.94 -6.07 -9.00
CA ARG A 99 -2.83 -4.66 -9.41
C ARG A 99 -2.18 -4.53 -10.79
N LEU A 100 -1.06 -5.22 -11.02
CA LEU A 100 -0.41 -5.24 -12.33
C LEU A 100 -1.35 -5.73 -13.44
N ALA A 101 -2.15 -6.78 -13.18
CA ALA A 101 -3.08 -7.30 -14.17
C ALA A 101 -4.21 -6.30 -14.50
N GLN A 102 -4.70 -5.52 -13.53
CA GLN A 102 -5.66 -4.45 -13.76
C GLN A 102 -5.09 -3.35 -14.66
N LEU A 103 -3.87 -2.88 -14.35
CA LEU A 103 -3.19 -1.86 -15.17
C LEU A 103 -2.95 -2.34 -16.60
N LEU A 104 -2.52 -3.60 -16.76
CA LEU A 104 -2.30 -4.19 -18.08
C LEU A 104 -3.61 -4.36 -18.88
N ARG A 105 -4.75 -4.61 -18.23
CA ARG A 105 -6.05 -4.65 -18.91
C ARG A 105 -6.44 -3.27 -19.42
N SER A 106 -6.39 -2.26 -18.57
CA SER A 106 -6.74 -0.87 -18.91
C SER A 106 -5.88 -0.35 -20.07
N ALA A 107 -4.56 -0.58 -20.01
CA ALA A 107 -3.63 -0.22 -21.07
C ALA A 107 -3.95 -0.92 -22.41
N ARG A 108 -4.41 -2.18 -22.39
CA ARG A 108 -4.76 -2.93 -23.61
C ARG A 108 -6.09 -2.50 -24.22
N GLN A 109 -7.02 -1.99 -23.41
CA GLN A 109 -8.33 -1.50 -23.88
C GLN A 109 -8.25 -0.11 -24.49
N GLY A 110 -7.06 0.52 -24.52
CA GLY A 110 -6.86 1.84 -25.13
C GLY A 110 -7.38 2.99 -24.28
N GLU A 111 -7.79 2.71 -23.04
CA GLU A 111 -8.29 3.69 -22.07
C GLU A 111 -7.15 4.56 -21.48
N GLY A 112 -5.90 4.26 -21.86
CA GLY A 112 -4.72 4.84 -21.22
C GLY A 112 -4.49 4.24 -19.83
N LEU A 113 -3.39 4.62 -19.19
CA LEU A 113 -3.29 4.49 -17.74
C LEU A 113 -3.99 5.73 -17.16
N PRO A 114 -4.99 5.59 -16.28
CA PRO A 114 -5.53 6.74 -15.55
C PRO A 114 -4.37 7.52 -14.92
N ALA A 115 -4.42 8.86 -14.94
CA ALA A 115 -3.38 9.69 -14.34
C ALA A 115 -3.21 9.37 -12.83
N GLU A 116 -4.28 8.88 -12.23
CA GLU A 116 -4.42 8.50 -10.84
C GLU A 116 -3.93 7.06 -10.56
N ALA A 117 -3.49 6.29 -11.56
CA ALA A 117 -3.04 4.91 -11.37
C ALA A 117 -1.51 4.80 -11.18
N PRO A 118 -1.00 3.85 -10.36
CA PRO A 118 -1.72 2.75 -9.72
C PRO A 118 -2.27 3.08 -8.32
N VAL A 119 -3.54 2.73 -8.08
CA VAL A 119 -4.20 2.78 -6.76
C VAL A 119 -4.56 1.38 -6.25
N SER A 120 -5.04 1.27 -5.01
CA SER A 120 -5.58 0.03 -4.45
C SER A 120 -6.78 -0.49 -5.26
N PRO A 121 -7.08 -1.82 -5.19
CA PRO A 121 -8.28 -2.38 -5.80
C PRO A 121 -9.57 -1.71 -5.33
N GLU A 122 -9.64 -1.31 -4.06
CA GLU A 122 -10.78 -0.64 -3.43
C GLU A 122 -11.01 0.74 -4.06
N LEU A 123 -9.95 1.55 -4.18
CA LEU A 123 -10.03 2.87 -4.79
C LEU A 123 -10.24 2.80 -6.31
N ALA A 124 -9.64 1.81 -6.99
CA ALA A 124 -9.94 1.53 -8.39
C ALA A 124 -11.42 1.21 -8.61
N ALA A 125 -12.02 0.40 -7.73
CA ALA A 125 -13.45 0.10 -7.79
C ALA A 125 -14.30 1.35 -7.56
N LEU A 126 -13.90 2.27 -6.67
CA LEU A 126 -14.57 3.55 -6.50
C LEU A 126 -14.54 4.37 -7.81
N PHE A 127 -13.38 4.50 -8.45
CA PHE A 127 -13.25 5.23 -9.72
C PHE A 127 -14.10 4.62 -10.83
N GLU A 128 -14.19 3.28 -10.91
CA GLU A 128 -15.10 2.61 -11.85
C GLU A 128 -16.59 2.89 -11.57
N HIS A 129 -16.97 3.06 -10.29
CA HIS A 129 -18.33 3.47 -9.94
C HIS A 129 -18.60 4.93 -10.31
N MET A 130 -17.64 5.83 -10.05
CA MET A 130 -17.71 7.24 -10.45
C MET A 130 -17.85 7.37 -11.98
N ALA A 131 -16.99 6.70 -12.75
CA ALA A 131 -17.02 6.74 -14.21
C ALA A 131 -18.37 6.26 -14.78
N ARG A 132 -18.94 5.19 -14.19
CA ARG A 132 -20.29 4.69 -14.57
C ARG A 132 -21.39 5.69 -14.25
N ALA A 133 -21.32 6.36 -13.10
CA ALA A 133 -22.28 7.40 -12.73
C ALA A 133 -22.19 8.60 -13.69
N SER A 134 -20.98 9.07 -14.00
CA SER A 134 -20.76 10.15 -14.98
C SER A 134 -21.34 9.81 -16.35
N ALA A 135 -21.15 8.59 -16.83
CA ALA A 135 -21.66 8.16 -18.13
C ALA A 135 -23.19 8.17 -18.23
N GLY A 136 -23.90 8.13 -17.09
CA GLY A 136 -25.35 8.23 -17.02
C GLY A 136 -25.90 9.66 -16.99
N LEU A 137 -25.04 10.67 -16.82
CA LEU A 137 -25.44 12.07 -16.70
C LEU A 137 -25.28 12.83 -18.02
N PRO A 138 -26.11 13.85 -18.29
CA PRO A 138 -25.99 14.68 -19.47
C PRO A 138 -24.80 15.65 -19.36
N GLY A 139 -23.99 15.73 -20.42
CA GLY A 139 -22.86 16.66 -20.52
C GLY A 139 -21.50 15.99 -20.32
N PRO A 140 -20.40 16.77 -20.40
CA PRO A 140 -19.07 16.28 -20.05
C PRO A 140 -18.98 16.00 -18.55
N GLU A 141 -18.05 15.11 -18.16
CA GLU A 141 -17.73 14.90 -16.75
C GLU A 141 -17.26 16.22 -16.11
N PRO A 142 -17.77 16.60 -14.92
CA PRO A 142 -17.31 17.78 -14.19
C PRO A 142 -15.80 17.73 -13.90
N ALA A 143 -15.12 18.86 -14.03
CA ALA A 143 -13.69 18.98 -13.72
C ALA A 143 -13.41 18.65 -12.24
N MET A 144 -14.34 19.01 -11.36
CA MET A 144 -14.28 18.64 -9.94
C MET A 144 -14.32 17.13 -9.68
N ALA A 145 -14.95 16.32 -10.53
CA ALA A 145 -14.95 14.87 -10.38
C ALA A 145 -13.56 14.27 -10.67
N VAL A 146 -12.89 14.79 -11.71
CA VAL A 146 -11.50 14.43 -12.03
C VAL A 146 -10.58 14.81 -10.87
N ARG A 147 -10.74 16.03 -10.35
CA ARG A 147 -9.95 16.56 -9.24
C ARG A 147 -10.08 15.74 -7.98
N GLU A 148 -11.30 15.30 -7.65
CA GLU A 148 -11.52 14.44 -6.49
C GLU A 148 -10.77 13.11 -6.63
N ARG A 149 -10.76 12.48 -7.81
CA ARG A 149 -9.98 11.25 -8.03
C ARG A 149 -8.49 11.44 -7.78
N GLU A 150 -7.91 12.54 -8.26
CA GLU A 150 -6.50 12.87 -8.00
C GLU A 150 -6.21 13.02 -6.50
N LEU A 151 -7.11 13.69 -5.77
CA LEU A 151 -6.99 13.87 -4.32
C LEU A 151 -7.11 12.54 -3.56
N LEU A 152 -8.04 11.68 -3.95
CA LEU A 152 -8.20 10.36 -3.37
C LEU A 152 -6.96 9.49 -3.59
N ALA A 153 -6.39 9.53 -4.80
CA ALA A 153 -5.15 8.82 -5.12
C ALA A 153 -3.97 9.36 -4.28
N LEU A 154 -3.84 10.68 -4.15
CA LEU A 154 -2.83 11.29 -3.29
C LEU A 154 -2.98 10.84 -1.82
N LEU A 155 -4.20 10.88 -1.28
CA LEU A 155 -4.48 10.47 0.09
C LEU A 155 -4.13 9.00 0.34
N GLU A 156 -4.34 8.12 -0.64
CA GLU A 156 -3.96 6.72 -0.55
C GLU A 156 -2.43 6.53 -0.45
N THR A 157 -1.63 7.33 -1.16
CA THR A 157 -0.15 7.22 -1.10
C THR A 157 0.42 7.56 0.28
N GLY A 158 -0.31 8.35 1.08
CA GLY A 158 0.16 8.90 2.35
C GLY A 158 -0.04 8.01 3.58
N SER A 159 -0.69 6.84 3.50
CA SER A 159 -1.06 6.09 4.72
C SER A 159 -1.09 4.58 4.55
N ALA A 160 -0.28 3.89 5.37
CA ALA A 160 -0.22 2.43 5.41
C ALA A 160 -1.46 1.77 6.04
N ASP A 161 -2.22 2.45 6.92
CA ASP A 161 -3.32 1.80 7.67
C ASP A 161 -4.55 2.68 7.95
N GLY A 162 -4.44 4.00 8.07
CA GLY A 162 -5.55 4.87 8.50
C GLY A 162 -6.57 5.18 7.40
N HIS A 163 -6.15 5.23 6.14
CA HIS A 163 -7.02 5.65 5.03
C HIS A 163 -7.89 4.51 4.47
N ARG A 164 -7.51 3.24 4.68
CA ARG A 164 -8.32 2.09 4.25
C ARG A 164 -9.68 2.06 4.97
N ALA A 165 -9.71 2.31 6.28
CA ALA A 165 -10.96 2.31 7.04
C ALA A 165 -11.94 3.40 6.57
N TRP A 166 -11.42 4.57 6.19
CA TRP A 166 -12.24 5.63 5.62
C TRP A 166 -12.75 5.28 4.21
N LEU A 167 -11.88 4.76 3.33
CA LEU A 167 -12.28 4.32 1.99
C LEU A 167 -13.35 3.21 2.07
N ASP A 168 -13.20 2.24 2.98
CA ASP A 168 -14.19 1.20 3.22
C ASP A 168 -15.53 1.79 3.70
N THR A 169 -15.48 2.78 4.60
CA THR A 169 -16.68 3.48 5.08
C THR A 169 -17.36 4.26 3.96
N LEU A 170 -16.59 4.96 3.13
CA LEU A 170 -17.10 5.69 1.97
C LEU A 170 -17.72 4.73 0.94
N LEU A 171 -17.02 3.67 0.58
CA LEU A 171 -17.52 2.62 -0.32
C LEU A 171 -18.80 1.97 0.22
N GLY A 172 -18.85 1.67 1.51
CA GLY A 172 -20.04 1.14 2.17
C GLY A 172 -21.22 2.11 2.13
N ALA A 173 -20.97 3.41 2.34
CA ALA A 173 -22.01 4.42 2.26
C ALA A 173 -22.54 4.59 0.82
N LEU A 174 -21.67 4.58 -0.18
CA LEU A 174 -22.05 4.65 -1.60
C LEU A 174 -22.83 3.42 -2.05
N GLN A 175 -22.52 2.24 -1.54
CA GLN A 175 -23.30 1.02 -1.81
C GLN A 175 -24.69 1.07 -1.16
N SER A 176 -24.81 1.73 0.00
CA SER A 176 -26.06 1.82 0.76
C SER A 176 -27.05 2.83 0.19
N ASP A 177 -26.55 3.84 -0.56
CA ASP A 177 -27.38 4.83 -1.24
C ASP A 177 -26.95 4.99 -2.71
N PRO A 178 -27.62 4.30 -3.64
CA PRO A 178 -27.34 4.42 -5.08
C PRO A 178 -27.46 5.84 -5.65
N GLY A 179 -28.18 6.74 -4.97
CA GLY A 179 -28.32 8.14 -5.37
C GLY A 179 -27.19 9.04 -4.87
N ALA A 180 -26.30 8.55 -4.00
CA ALA A 180 -25.23 9.35 -3.42
C ALA A 180 -24.26 9.88 -4.48
N LEU A 181 -23.87 9.05 -5.45
CA LEU A 181 -23.02 9.49 -6.56
C LEU A 181 -23.70 10.54 -7.44
N VAL A 182 -24.99 10.39 -7.73
CA VAL A 182 -25.71 11.40 -8.54
C VAL A 182 -25.68 12.75 -7.84
N ARG A 183 -25.96 12.79 -6.54
CA ARG A 183 -25.88 14.04 -5.75
C ARG A 183 -24.47 14.59 -5.66
N ALA A 184 -23.45 13.73 -5.56
CA ALA A 184 -22.06 14.15 -5.59
C ALA A 184 -21.71 14.83 -6.94
N TYR A 185 -22.19 14.28 -8.05
CA TYR A 185 -22.00 14.89 -9.37
C TYR A 185 -22.76 16.20 -9.56
N GLU A 186 -23.96 16.35 -8.98
CA GLU A 186 -24.66 17.63 -8.92
C GLU A 186 -23.83 18.67 -8.15
N VAL A 187 -23.21 18.28 -7.03
CA VAL A 187 -22.29 19.12 -6.27
C VAL A 187 -21.04 19.48 -7.08
N TYR A 188 -20.46 18.55 -7.83
CA TYR A 188 -19.32 18.86 -8.71
C TYR A 188 -19.70 19.88 -9.78
N GLY A 189 -20.89 19.77 -10.38
CA GLY A 189 -21.40 20.74 -11.34
C GLY A 189 -21.56 22.14 -10.71
N LEU A 190 -22.12 22.24 -9.51
CA LEU A 190 -22.24 23.51 -8.78
C LEU A 190 -20.88 24.15 -8.48
N LEU A 191 -19.89 23.34 -8.13
CA LEU A 191 -18.53 23.82 -7.89
C LEU A 191 -17.86 24.28 -9.20
N ASP A 192 -18.04 23.57 -10.31
CA ASP A 192 -17.52 23.98 -11.63
C ASP A 192 -18.15 25.30 -12.09
N GLU A 193 -19.44 25.52 -11.87
CA GLU A 193 -20.14 26.78 -12.16
C GLU A 193 -19.60 27.99 -11.36
N LEU A 194 -18.93 27.72 -10.23
CA LEU A 194 -18.32 28.72 -9.36
C LEU A 194 -16.83 28.94 -9.66
N ALA A 195 -16.22 28.21 -10.60
CA ALA A 195 -14.79 28.29 -10.88
C ALA A 195 -14.32 29.71 -11.26
N GLU A 196 -15.18 30.50 -11.90
CA GLU A 196 -14.90 31.88 -12.32
C GLU A 196 -15.70 32.91 -11.51
N ALA A 197 -16.41 32.49 -10.46
CA ALA A 197 -17.26 33.35 -9.66
C ALA A 197 -16.48 34.08 -8.56
N PRO A 198 -16.95 35.27 -8.13
CA PRO A 198 -16.35 35.96 -6.99
C PRO A 198 -16.72 35.28 -5.66
N GLU A 199 -15.91 35.50 -4.62
CA GLU A 199 -16.07 34.86 -3.30
C GLU A 199 -17.44 35.13 -2.65
N ASP A 200 -18.03 36.28 -2.93
CA ASP A 200 -19.31 36.77 -2.42
C ASP A 200 -20.51 36.39 -3.31
N ASP A 201 -20.34 35.52 -4.30
CA ASP A 201 -21.43 35.02 -5.14
C ASP A 201 -22.53 34.38 -4.27
N PRO A 202 -23.81 34.75 -4.42
CA PRO A 202 -24.90 34.24 -3.60
C PRO A 202 -25.07 32.71 -3.67
N ARG A 203 -24.60 32.07 -4.75
CA ARG A 203 -24.64 30.61 -4.93
C ARG A 203 -23.66 29.87 -4.02
N VAL A 204 -22.67 30.55 -3.44
CA VAL A 204 -21.68 29.94 -2.52
C VAL A 204 -22.37 29.30 -1.31
N GLU A 205 -23.38 29.97 -0.75
CA GLU A 205 -24.13 29.46 0.40
C GLU A 205 -24.98 28.24 0.05
N GLU A 206 -25.54 28.20 -1.15
CA GLU A 206 -26.31 27.05 -1.65
C GLU A 206 -25.39 25.85 -1.90
N ALA A 207 -24.29 26.07 -2.63
CA ALA A 207 -23.30 25.04 -2.91
C ALA A 207 -22.68 24.47 -1.63
N ALA A 208 -22.42 25.31 -0.61
CA ALA A 208 -21.88 24.85 0.68
C ALA A 208 -22.83 23.90 1.41
N ARG A 209 -24.15 24.16 1.36
CA ARG A 209 -25.14 23.26 1.94
C ARG A 209 -25.25 21.97 1.14
N ALA A 210 -25.17 22.04 -0.18
CA ALA A 210 -25.18 20.86 -1.04
C ALA A 210 -23.97 19.95 -0.76
N VAL A 211 -22.75 20.51 -0.66
CA VAL A 211 -21.54 19.79 -0.26
C VAL A 211 -21.74 19.13 1.12
N ALA A 212 -22.15 19.88 2.14
CA ALA A 212 -22.34 19.35 3.48
C ALA A 212 -23.44 18.27 3.56
N GLY A 213 -24.46 18.36 2.71
CA GLY A 213 -25.53 17.36 2.62
C GLY A 213 -25.15 16.10 1.83
N SER A 214 -24.16 16.19 0.95
CA SER A 214 -23.69 15.07 0.13
C SER A 214 -22.81 14.07 0.89
N ILE A 215 -22.17 14.51 1.98
CA ILE A 215 -21.26 13.69 2.78
C ILE A 215 -22.06 12.89 3.83
N PRO A 216 -22.07 11.55 3.78
CA PRO A 216 -22.72 10.71 4.79
C PRO A 216 -22.12 10.93 6.19
N GLU A 217 -22.93 10.82 7.24
CA GLU A 217 -22.44 11.01 8.62
C GLU A 217 -21.40 9.97 9.01
N GLU A 218 -21.53 8.74 8.53
CA GLU A 218 -20.58 7.66 8.74
C GLU A 218 -19.22 8.01 8.11
N ALA A 219 -19.23 8.53 6.88
CA ALA A 219 -18.03 8.96 6.17
C ALA A 219 -17.38 10.17 6.86
N LEU A 220 -18.18 11.11 7.40
CA LEU A 220 -17.68 12.26 8.15
C LEU A 220 -16.93 11.83 9.43
N ARG A 221 -17.46 10.86 10.19
CA ARG A 221 -16.81 10.34 11.40
C ARG A 221 -15.51 9.59 11.10
N ALA A 222 -15.43 8.97 9.93
CA ALA A 222 -14.25 8.24 9.48
C ALA A 222 -13.22 9.14 8.78
N MET A 223 -13.60 10.36 8.36
CA MET A 223 -12.71 11.26 7.63
C MET A 223 -11.60 11.75 8.57
N PRO A 224 -10.32 11.65 8.17
CA PRO A 224 -9.22 12.27 8.89
C PRO A 224 -9.27 13.77 8.66
N VAL A 225 -10.27 14.45 9.25
CA VAL A 225 -10.27 15.90 9.33
C VAL A 225 -9.19 16.24 10.34
N PRO A 226 -8.16 17.04 9.99
CA PRO A 226 -7.24 17.53 10.99
C PRO A 226 -8.05 18.18 12.12
N GLU A 227 -7.78 17.79 13.38
CA GLU A 227 -8.44 18.38 14.55
C GLU A 227 -8.37 19.92 14.49
N GLU A 228 -7.30 20.44 13.88
CA GLU A 228 -7.07 21.83 13.54
C GLU A 228 -7.32 22.12 12.04
N TRP A 229 -8.56 22.08 11.56
CA TRP A 229 -8.95 23.00 10.48
C TRP A 229 -8.92 24.40 11.08
N ASP A 230 -7.73 24.98 11.10
CA ASP A 230 -7.45 26.31 11.61
C ASP A 230 -7.74 27.32 10.49
N GLU A 231 -8.82 28.08 10.65
CA GLU A 231 -9.19 29.17 9.73
C GLU A 231 -8.10 30.25 9.65
N GLN A 232 -7.18 30.31 10.62
CA GLN A 232 -6.03 31.23 10.65
C GLN A 232 -4.75 30.61 10.08
N ALA A 233 -4.64 29.27 9.98
CA ALA A 233 -3.56 28.57 9.28
C ALA A 233 -3.83 28.36 7.79
N ALA A 234 -4.75 29.14 7.20
CA ALA A 234 -5.25 29.06 5.81
C ALA A 234 -4.20 29.25 4.68
N GLY A 235 -2.93 28.92 4.92
CA GLY A 235 -1.87 28.87 3.92
C GLY A 235 -0.74 27.89 4.23
N ARG A 236 -0.86 26.97 5.21
CA ARG A 236 0.19 25.98 5.52
C ARG A 236 -0.39 24.57 5.68
N GLY A 237 0.36 23.55 5.27
CA GLY A 237 -0.06 22.15 5.34
C GLY A 237 -1.03 21.70 4.24
N PHE A 238 -1.56 20.48 4.35
CA PHE A 238 -2.42 19.85 3.33
C PHE A 238 -3.68 20.70 3.03
N THR A 239 -4.34 21.23 4.06
CA THR A 239 -5.55 22.06 3.88
C THR A 239 -5.28 23.36 3.14
N GLY A 240 -4.15 24.02 3.41
CA GLY A 240 -3.76 25.23 2.68
C GLY A 240 -3.43 24.95 1.21
N ALA A 241 -2.72 23.85 0.94
CA ALA A 241 -2.43 23.41 -0.42
C ALA A 241 -3.72 23.03 -1.18
N LEU A 242 -4.64 22.32 -0.51
CA LEU A 242 -5.93 21.95 -1.08
C LEU A 242 -6.76 23.19 -1.44
N LEU A 243 -6.89 24.16 -0.53
CA LEU A 243 -7.67 25.39 -0.76
C LEU A 243 -7.07 26.30 -1.85
N ALA A 244 -5.74 26.28 -2.02
CA ALA A 244 -5.05 27.08 -3.03
C ALA A 244 -5.34 26.63 -4.47
N GLU A 245 -5.83 25.39 -4.64
CA GLU A 245 -6.18 24.82 -5.93
C GLU A 245 -7.61 25.18 -6.38
N PHE A 246 -8.41 25.78 -5.48
CA PHE A 246 -9.76 26.23 -5.76
C PHE A 246 -9.78 27.72 -6.08
N SER A 247 -10.73 28.14 -6.92
CA SER A 247 -11.08 29.55 -7.07
C SER A 247 -11.56 30.16 -5.74
N PRO A 248 -11.57 31.50 -5.60
CA PRO A 248 -12.05 32.14 -4.38
C PRO A 248 -13.46 31.70 -3.94
N ALA A 249 -14.39 31.56 -4.89
CA ALA A 249 -15.76 31.09 -4.62
C ALA A 249 -15.78 29.62 -4.18
N GLN A 250 -15.11 28.73 -4.91
CA GLN A 250 -15.04 27.31 -4.54
C GLN A 250 -14.36 27.10 -3.18
N ALA A 251 -13.29 27.84 -2.89
CA ALA A 251 -12.62 27.79 -1.58
C ALA A 251 -13.54 28.30 -0.45
N ALA A 252 -14.39 29.30 -0.72
CA ALA A 252 -15.42 29.74 0.22
C ALA A 252 -16.50 28.68 0.44
N VAL A 253 -16.94 27.98 -0.61
CA VAL A 253 -17.87 26.84 -0.51
C VAL A 253 -17.30 25.77 0.42
N VAL A 254 -16.07 25.33 0.19
CA VAL A 254 -15.42 24.29 1.01
C VAL A 254 -15.30 24.75 2.48
N ARG A 255 -14.81 25.97 2.73
CA ARG A 255 -14.72 26.52 4.09
C ARG A 255 -16.07 26.56 4.79
N ARG A 256 -17.13 26.97 4.08
CA ARG A 256 -18.48 27.06 4.63
C ARG A 256 -19.09 25.68 4.88
N ALA A 257 -18.89 24.72 3.98
CA ALA A 257 -19.35 23.35 4.13
C ALA A 257 -18.71 22.67 5.36
N VAL A 258 -17.40 22.86 5.57
CA VAL A 258 -16.71 22.33 6.76
C VAL A 258 -17.29 22.90 8.06
N ARG A 259 -17.64 24.19 8.10
CA ARG A 259 -18.34 24.76 9.27
C ARG A 259 -19.69 24.10 9.52
N LEU A 260 -20.50 23.91 8.47
CA LEU A 260 -21.80 23.24 8.58
C LEU A 260 -21.67 21.79 9.07
N LEU A 261 -20.66 21.06 8.59
CA LEU A 261 -20.38 19.68 9.03
C LEU A 261 -19.96 19.63 10.51
N ARG A 262 -19.17 20.60 10.99
CA ARG A 262 -18.79 20.72 12.41
C ARG A 262 -19.98 21.04 13.32
N GLU A 263 -20.91 21.86 12.84
CA GLU A 263 -22.16 22.15 13.56
C GLU A 263 -23.06 20.91 13.66
N ARG A 264 -23.08 20.05 12.62
CA ARG A 264 -23.84 18.79 12.59
C ARG A 264 -23.23 17.67 13.43
N GLY A 265 -21.91 17.66 13.61
CA GLY A 265 -21.18 16.64 14.36
C GLY A 265 -21.14 16.82 15.89
N ARG A 266 -21.71 17.92 16.42
CA ARG A 266 -21.86 18.19 17.86
C ARG A 266 -23.24 17.78 18.35
#